data_AF-A0A920LHU7-F1
#
_entry.id   AF-A0A920LHU7-F1
#
_cell.length_a   1.000
_cell.length_b   1.000
_cell.length_c   1.000
_cell.angle_alpha   90.00
_cell.angle_beta   90.00
_cell.angle_gamma   90.00
#
_symmetry.space_group_name_H-M   'P 1'
#
loop_
_entity.id
_entity.type
_entity.pdbx_description
1 polymer ?
#
loop_
_entity_poly.entity_id
_entity_poly.type
_entity_poly.pdbx_seq_one_letter_code
_entity_poly.pdbx_strand_id
1 'polypeptide(L)'
;MHAVIVGRSNLVGKPIAQLLLKENCTVTICHSRTKNLKEVCLSADILVAAVGIPEMVKGDWVKDGAVVIDVGINRLPAPEKGEGKTKLVGDVDFDEAGKKSSAITPVPGGVGPMTIACLLLNTLVATCSQNNIDFSDFEL
;
A
#
# COMPACT_ATOMS: atom_id res chain seq x y z
N MET A 1 6.04 -1.53 16.31
CA MET A 1 5.20 -0.55 15.61
C MET A 1 3.79 -1.11 15.47
N HIS A 2 2.78 -0.25 15.49
CA HIS A 2 1.40 -0.63 15.20
C HIS A 2 1.09 -0.37 13.72
N ALA A 3 0.71 -1.41 13.00
CA ALA A 3 0.32 -1.33 11.59
C ALA A 3 -1.19 -1.52 11.43
N VAL A 4 -1.81 -0.63 10.66
CA VAL A 4 -3.22 -0.70 10.30
C VAL A 4 -3.34 -0.92 8.80
N ILE A 5 -4.03 -1.98 8.40
CA ILE A 5 -4.32 -2.27 7.00
C ILE A 5 -5.79 -2.01 6.75
N VAL A 6 -6.10 -1.03 5.90
CA VAL A 6 -7.45 -0.73 5.43
C VAL A 6 -7.69 -1.56 4.17
N GLY A 7 -8.34 -2.72 4.35
CA GLY A 7 -8.58 -3.68 3.26
C GLY A 7 -8.19 -5.09 3.66
N ARG A 8 -9.00 -6.08 3.28
CA ARG A 8 -8.79 -7.50 3.59
C ARG A 8 -8.88 -8.42 2.36
N SER A 9 -8.50 -7.89 1.20
CA SER A 9 -8.47 -8.66 -0.04
C SER A 9 -7.47 -9.82 0.08
N ASN A 10 -7.69 -10.88 -0.69
CA ASN A 10 -6.74 -11.99 -0.76
C ASN A 10 -5.43 -11.61 -1.46
N LEU A 11 -5.49 -10.62 -2.37
CA LEU A 11 -4.34 -10.21 -3.17
C LEU A 11 -3.37 -9.30 -2.41
N VAL A 12 -3.90 -8.47 -1.50
CA VAL A 12 -3.10 -7.40 -0.86
C VAL A 12 -3.26 -7.42 0.66
N GLY A 13 -4.47 -7.17 1.16
CA GLY A 13 -4.67 -6.88 2.58
C GLY A 13 -4.26 -8.02 3.51
N LYS A 14 -4.70 -9.25 3.22
CA LYS A 14 -4.37 -10.42 4.04
C LYS A 14 -2.88 -10.79 3.96
N PRO A 15 -2.23 -10.88 2.77
CA PRO A 15 -0.80 -11.14 2.70
C PRO A 15 0.06 -10.08 3.42
N ILE A 16 -0.22 -8.79 3.24
CA ILE A 16 0.53 -7.70 3.89
C ILE A 16 0.44 -7.80 5.41
N ALA A 17 -0.74 -8.10 5.95
CA ALA A 17 -0.92 -8.29 7.38
C ALA A 17 -0.02 -9.41 7.93
N GLN A 18 0.13 -10.52 7.20
CA GLN A 18 1.02 -11.62 7.59
C GLN A 18 2.50 -11.25 7.50
N LEU A 19 2.88 -10.51 6.44
CA LEU A 19 4.26 -10.02 6.29
C LEU A 19 4.65 -9.05 7.41
N LEU A 20 3.79 -8.10 7.75
CA LEU A 20 4.05 -7.16 8.84
C LEU A 20 4.07 -7.84 10.20
N LEU A 21 3.22 -8.86 10.41
CA LEU A 21 3.25 -9.67 11.63
C LEU A 21 4.58 -10.46 11.74
N LYS A 22 5.07 -11.02 10.63
CA LYS A 22 6.37 -11.69 10.56
C LYS A 22 7.52 -10.75 10.97
N GLU A 23 7.42 -9.46 10.61
CA GLU A 23 8.36 -8.41 11.02
C GLU A 23 8.03 -7.81 12.41
N ASN A 24 7.30 -8.53 13.26
CA ASN A 24 6.97 -8.17 14.66
C ASN A 24 6.10 -6.90 14.82
N CYS A 25 5.34 -6.50 13.80
CA CYS A 25 4.34 -5.45 13.97
C CYS A 25 3.14 -5.97 14.78
N THR A 26 2.55 -5.13 15.62
CA THR A 26 1.16 -5.33 16.07
C THR A 26 0.26 -4.94 14.90
N VAL A 27 -0.62 -5.84 14.46
CA VAL A 27 -1.38 -5.64 13.21
C VAL A 27 -2.88 -5.57 13.46
N THR A 28 -3.52 -4.53 12.95
CA THR A 28 -4.97 -4.37 12.89
C THR A 28 -5.44 -4.38 11.43
N ILE A 29 -6.37 -5.28 11.09
CA ILE A 29 -6.99 -5.34 9.75
C ILE A 29 -8.38 -4.72 9.79
N CYS A 30 -8.55 -3.62 9.06
CA CYS A 30 -9.82 -2.95 8.86
C CYS A 30 -10.51 -3.39 7.57
N HIS A 31 -11.84 -3.24 7.53
CA HIS A 31 -12.66 -3.58 6.37
C HIS A 31 -13.98 -2.80 6.37
N SER A 32 -14.85 -3.06 5.39
CA SER A 32 -16.15 -2.37 5.19
C SER A 32 -17.15 -2.44 6.35
N ARG A 33 -16.85 -3.19 7.43
CA ARG A 33 -17.71 -3.28 8.63
C ARG A 33 -16.98 -2.81 9.90
N THR A 34 -15.76 -2.30 9.77
CA THR A 34 -15.02 -1.69 10.88
C THR A 34 -15.75 -0.42 11.29
N LYS A 35 -16.14 -0.35 12.56
CA LYS A 35 -16.69 0.88 13.15
C LYS A 35 -15.53 1.81 13.50
N ASN A 36 -15.78 3.12 13.45
CA ASN A 36 -14.80 4.14 13.85
C ASN A 36 -13.47 3.99 13.10
N LEU A 37 -13.56 3.80 11.77
CA LEU A 37 -12.41 3.46 10.94
C LEU A 37 -11.31 4.54 11.02
N LYS A 38 -11.70 5.82 11.02
CA LYS A 38 -10.78 6.95 11.15
C LYS A 38 -9.98 6.87 12.45
N GLU A 39 -10.64 6.59 13.57
CA GLU A 39 -10.03 6.48 14.89
C GLU A 39 -9.04 5.33 14.95
N VAL A 40 -9.35 4.20 14.30
CA VAL A 40 -8.40 3.08 14.19
C VAL A 40 -7.18 3.49 13.36
N CYS A 41 -7.36 4.17 12.22
CA CYS A 41 -6.25 4.64 11.39
C CYS A 41 -5.32 5.61 12.13
N LEU A 42 -5.85 6.47 13.01
CA LEU A 42 -5.06 7.41 13.81
C LEU A 42 -4.11 6.75 14.82
N SER A 43 -4.29 5.46 15.10
CA SER A 43 -3.38 4.70 15.96
C SER A 43 -2.21 4.07 15.20
N ALA A 44 -2.17 4.19 13.87
CA ALA A 44 -1.21 3.51 13.01
C ALA A 44 0.13 4.25 12.95
N ASP A 45 1.23 3.55 13.24
CA ASP A 45 2.57 3.99 12.85
C ASP A 45 2.82 3.69 11.35
N ILE A 46 2.21 2.61 10.84
CA ILE A 46 2.20 2.21 9.42
C ILE A 46 0.75 2.07 8.98
N LEU A 47 0.31 2.88 8.03
CA LEU A 47 -1.03 2.83 7.45
C LEU A 47 -0.97 2.31 6.02
N VAL A 48 -1.60 1.16 5.76
CA VAL A 48 -1.70 0.57 4.42
C VAL A 48 -3.13 0.75 3.90
N ALA A 49 -3.31 1.47 2.80
CA ALA A 49 -4.60 1.64 2.13
C ALA A 49 -4.69 0.72 0.90
N ALA A 50 -5.65 -0.22 0.93
CA ALA A 50 -5.84 -1.24 -0.10
C ALA A 50 -7.33 -1.57 -0.30
N VAL A 51 -8.15 -0.55 -0.50
CA VAL A 51 -9.61 -0.62 -0.63
C VAL A 51 -10.11 -0.44 -2.05
N GLY A 52 -9.37 0.22 -2.94
CA GLY A 52 -9.81 0.54 -4.30
C GLY A 52 -10.94 1.57 -4.32
N ILE A 53 -10.87 2.57 -3.44
CA ILE A 53 -11.83 3.68 -3.35
C ILE A 53 -11.00 4.97 -3.39
N PRO A 54 -11.16 5.81 -4.44
CA PRO A 54 -10.32 6.97 -4.64
C PRO A 54 -10.37 7.93 -3.46
N GLU A 55 -9.19 8.29 -2.94
CA GLU A 55 -9.00 9.34 -1.94
C GLU A 55 -9.88 9.17 -0.67
N MET A 56 -10.23 7.94 -0.32
CA MET A 56 -11.05 7.62 0.87
C MET A 56 -10.32 7.99 2.16
N VAL A 57 -9.02 7.68 2.26
CA VAL A 57 -8.21 8.00 3.44
C VAL A 57 -7.79 9.46 3.37
N LYS A 58 -8.34 10.28 4.26
CA LYS A 58 -8.05 11.72 4.35
C LYS A 58 -6.88 12.00 5.29
N GLY A 59 -6.28 13.19 5.18
CA GLY A 59 -5.15 13.59 6.03
C GLY A 59 -5.48 13.56 7.53
N ASP A 60 -6.73 13.79 7.94
CA ASP A 60 -7.18 13.67 9.33
C ASP A 60 -7.35 12.22 9.83
N TRP A 61 -7.07 11.21 8.99
CA TRP A 61 -7.01 9.80 9.36
C TRP A 61 -5.57 9.33 9.63
N VAL A 62 -4.58 10.17 9.30
CA VAL A 62 -3.15 9.86 9.41
C VAL A 62 -2.60 10.41 10.71
N LYS A 63 -1.93 9.55 11.48
CA LYS A 63 -1.15 9.93 12.66
C LYS A 63 0.08 10.74 12.25
N ASP A 64 0.39 11.79 13.00
CA ASP A 64 1.60 12.58 12.74
C ASP A 64 2.85 11.69 12.82
N GLY A 65 3.68 11.75 11.77
CA GLY A 65 4.89 10.95 11.61
C GLY A 65 4.68 9.52 11.09
N ALA A 66 3.44 9.11 10.76
CA ALA A 66 3.19 7.76 10.25
C ALA A 66 3.75 7.54 8.83
N VAL A 67 4.07 6.28 8.51
CA VAL A 67 4.36 5.85 7.15
C VAL A 67 3.07 5.43 6.47
N VAL A 68 2.80 5.93 5.26
CA VAL A 68 1.59 5.65 4.50
C VAL A 68 1.92 4.90 3.21
N ILE A 69 1.32 3.73 3.04
CA ILE A 69 1.45 2.89 1.83
C ILE A 69 0.10 2.86 1.13
N ASP A 70 0.02 3.54 0.00
CA ASP A 70 -1.14 3.59 -0.89
C ASP A 70 -1.00 2.55 -2.00
N VAL A 71 -1.77 1.47 -1.88
CA VAL A 71 -1.82 0.38 -2.86
C VAL A 71 -2.92 0.62 -3.90
N GLY A 72 -3.83 1.56 -3.66
CA GLY A 72 -4.96 1.86 -4.52
C GLY A 72 -4.53 2.32 -5.89
N ILE A 73 -5.23 1.87 -6.92
CA ILE A 73 -5.11 2.43 -8.28
C ILE A 73 -6.52 2.67 -8.79
N ASN A 74 -6.91 3.94 -8.77
CA ASN A 74 -8.23 4.40 -9.19
C ASN A 74 -8.08 5.31 -10.41
N ARG A 75 -8.92 5.11 -11.42
CA ARG A 75 -8.91 5.93 -12.66
C ARG A 75 -10.06 6.93 -12.61
N LEU A 76 -9.71 8.21 -12.60
CA LEU A 76 -10.69 9.29 -12.63
C LEU A 76 -10.64 10.05 -13.95
N PRO A 77 -11.77 10.57 -14.45
CA PRO A 77 -11.76 11.54 -15.56
C PRO A 77 -10.87 12.74 -15.24
N ALA A 78 -10.13 13.22 -16.25
CA ALA A 78 -9.25 14.37 -16.16
C ALA A 78 -9.50 15.31 -17.35
N PRO A 79 -10.68 15.94 -17.44
CA PRO A 79 -11.03 16.84 -18.54
C PRO A 79 -10.06 18.02 -18.67
N GLU A 80 -9.41 18.43 -17.58
CA GLU A 80 -8.36 19.44 -17.57
C GLU A 80 -7.12 19.04 -18.38
N LYS A 81 -6.92 17.74 -18.65
CA LYS A 81 -5.84 17.21 -19.50
C LYS A 81 -6.29 16.96 -20.95
N GLY A 82 -7.57 17.23 -21.26
CA GLY A 82 -8.19 16.99 -22.55
C GLY A 82 -9.37 16.01 -22.50
N GLU A 83 -10.22 16.05 -23.52
CA GLU A 83 -11.40 15.19 -23.62
C GLU A 83 -11.01 13.70 -23.65
N GLY A 84 -11.75 12.87 -22.89
CA GLY A 84 -11.48 11.43 -22.76
C GLY A 84 -10.20 11.07 -21.97
N LYS A 85 -9.46 12.05 -21.45
CA LYS A 85 -8.27 11.77 -20.63
C LYS A 85 -8.64 11.40 -19.20
N THR A 86 -7.75 10.63 -18.58
CA THR A 86 -7.91 10.16 -17.20
C THR A 86 -6.63 10.40 -16.40
N LYS A 87 -6.79 10.50 -15.09
CA LYS A 87 -5.69 10.51 -14.12
C LYS A 87 -5.80 9.28 -13.22
N LEU A 88 -4.65 8.83 -12.74
CA LEU A 88 -4.57 7.81 -11.70
C LEU A 88 -4.45 8.51 -10.35
N VAL A 89 -5.24 8.05 -9.40
CA VAL A 89 -5.17 8.46 -7.98
C VAL A 89 -5.21 7.21 -7.11
N GLY A 90 -4.68 7.31 -5.91
CA GLY A 90 -4.67 6.23 -4.95
C GLY A 90 -5.93 6.18 -4.08
N ASP A 91 -5.89 5.36 -3.04
CA ASP A 91 -6.91 5.31 -2.01
C ASP A 91 -6.74 6.42 -0.95
N VAL A 92 -5.59 7.10 -0.95
CA VAL A 92 -5.22 8.16 -0.02
C VAL A 92 -5.26 9.52 -0.72
N ASP A 93 -5.77 10.51 -0.01
CA ASP A 93 -5.61 11.92 -0.36
C ASP A 93 -4.14 12.34 -0.13
N PHE A 94 -3.32 12.22 -1.17
CA PHE A 94 -1.86 12.31 -1.08
C PHE A 94 -1.39 13.66 -0.51
N ASP A 95 -1.98 14.77 -0.94
CA ASP A 95 -1.53 16.10 -0.54
C ASP A 95 -1.80 16.38 0.94
N GLU A 96 -2.97 15.98 1.45
CA GLU A 96 -3.30 16.16 2.86
C GLU A 96 -2.60 15.15 3.77
N ALA A 97 -2.48 13.89 3.34
CA ALA A 97 -1.76 12.86 4.09
C ALA A 97 -0.24 13.11 4.12
N GLY A 98 0.32 13.66 3.03
CA GLY A 98 1.74 14.02 2.91
C GLY A 98 2.18 15.08 3.92
N LYS A 99 1.29 15.99 4.33
CA LYS A 99 1.59 17.01 5.35
C LYS A 99 1.84 16.44 6.74
N LYS A 100 1.37 15.23 7.03
CA LYS A 100 1.48 14.58 8.35
C LYS A 100 2.40 13.38 8.37
N SER A 101 2.47 12.65 7.26
CA SER A 101 3.25 11.41 7.18
C SER A 101 4.75 11.69 7.18
N SER A 102 5.54 10.76 7.71
CA SER A 102 6.99 10.77 7.60
C SER A 102 7.47 10.27 6.23
N ALA A 103 6.68 9.39 5.61
CA ALA A 103 6.84 8.93 4.24
C ALA A 103 5.47 8.51 3.68
N ILE A 104 5.26 8.74 2.39
CA ILE A 104 4.03 8.35 1.68
C ILE A 104 4.35 7.89 0.26
N THR A 105 3.73 6.79 -0.17
CA THR A 105 3.88 6.32 -1.55
C THR A 105 2.95 7.09 -2.51
N PRO A 106 3.45 7.63 -3.62
CA PRO A 106 2.61 8.31 -4.59
C PRO A 106 1.82 7.33 -5.46
N VAL A 107 0.68 7.79 -6.01
CA VAL A 107 -0.04 7.10 -7.06
C VAL A 107 -0.26 8.06 -8.23
N PRO A 108 0.27 7.76 -9.43
CA PRO A 108 1.08 6.59 -9.80
C PRO A 108 2.53 6.68 -9.28
N GLY A 109 3.29 5.59 -9.43
CA GLY A 109 4.74 5.55 -9.15
C GLY A 109 5.16 4.92 -7.82
N GLY A 110 4.21 4.54 -6.97
CA GLY A 110 4.47 3.84 -5.71
C GLY A 110 4.47 2.31 -5.85
N VAL A 111 3.40 1.66 -5.37
CA VAL A 111 3.35 0.20 -5.20
C VAL A 111 3.27 -0.58 -6.52
N GLY A 112 2.73 0.02 -7.58
CA GLY A 112 2.55 -0.62 -8.89
C GLY A 112 3.84 -1.20 -9.48
N PRO A 113 4.90 -0.38 -9.71
CA PRO A 113 6.20 -0.86 -10.18
C PRO A 113 6.82 -1.95 -9.30
N MET A 114 6.67 -1.85 -7.97
CA MET A 114 7.18 -2.85 -7.04
C MET A 114 6.51 -4.22 -7.20
N THR A 115 5.22 -4.25 -7.56
CA THR A 115 4.51 -5.51 -7.82
C THR A 115 5.17 -6.29 -8.97
N ILE A 116 5.55 -5.60 -10.04
CA ILE A 116 6.23 -6.21 -11.19
C ILE A 116 7.64 -6.66 -10.79
N ALA A 117 8.39 -5.80 -10.11
CA ALA A 117 9.74 -6.15 -9.65
C ALA A 117 9.74 -7.39 -8.76
N CYS A 118 8.81 -7.48 -7.80
CA CYS A 118 8.66 -8.64 -6.92
C CYS A 118 8.26 -9.92 -7.68
N LEU A 119 7.44 -9.81 -8.74
CA LEU A 119 7.13 -10.97 -9.59
C LEU A 119 8.38 -11.51 -10.28
N LEU A 120 9.21 -10.62 -10.83
CA LEU A 120 10.46 -10.99 -11.49
C LEU A 120 11.46 -11.58 -10.49
N LEU A 121 11.58 -10.97 -9.30
CA LEU A 121 12.40 -11.49 -8.20
C LEU A 121 11.95 -12.90 -7.79
N ASN A 122 10.65 -13.11 -7.60
CA ASN A 122 10.10 -14.43 -7.26
C ASN A 122 10.37 -15.46 -8.36
N THR A 123 10.30 -15.05 -9.63
CA THR A 123 10.63 -15.91 -10.77
C THR A 123 12.11 -16.32 -10.73
N LEU A 124 13.01 -15.37 -10.46
CA LEU A 124 14.44 -15.64 -10.33
C LEU A 124 14.73 -16.60 -9.18
N VAL A 125 14.17 -16.35 -7.98
CA VAL A 125 14.32 -17.23 -6.81
C VAL A 125 13.83 -18.65 -7.13
N ALA A 126 12.68 -18.79 -7.80
CA ALA A 126 12.15 -20.09 -8.19
C ALA A 126 13.08 -20.82 -9.19
N THR A 127 13.60 -20.13 -10.20
CA THR A 127 14.56 -20.71 -11.14
C THR A 127 15.84 -21.16 -10.46
N CYS A 128 16.39 -20.36 -9.54
CA CYS A 128 17.60 -20.73 -8.79
C CYS A 128 17.36 -22.00 -7.98
N SER A 129 16.26 -22.04 -7.23
CA SER A 129 15.87 -23.21 -6.43
C SER A 129 15.69 -24.47 -7.26
N GLN A 130 15.10 -24.38 -8.46
CA GLN A 130 14.87 -25.54 -9.33
C GLN A 130 16.15 -26.08 -9.98
N ASN A 131 17.16 -25.24 -10.16
CA ASN A 131 18.41 -25.58 -10.83
C ASN A 131 19.59 -25.76 -9.87
N ASN A 132 19.34 -25.75 -8.54
CA ASN A 132 20.36 -25.79 -7.49
C ASN A 132 21.44 -24.70 -7.67
N ILE A 133 21.02 -23.50 -8.07
CA ILE A 133 21.86 -22.31 -8.14
C ILE A 133 21.66 -21.57 -6.81
N ASP A 134 22.76 -21.13 -6.18
CA ASP A 134 22.67 -20.32 -4.97
C ASP A 134 22.14 -18.93 -5.35
N PHE A 135 21.01 -18.53 -4.77
CA PHE A 135 20.44 -17.22 -5.04
C PHE A 135 21.36 -16.07 -4.58
N SER A 136 22.23 -16.32 -3.60
CA SER A 136 23.20 -15.32 -3.12
C SER A 136 24.29 -14.98 -4.15
N ASP A 137 24.44 -15.77 -5.21
CA ASP A 137 25.34 -15.45 -6.34
C ASP A 137 24.85 -14.22 -7.13
N PHE A 138 23.58 -13.84 -6.99
CA PHE A 138 23.01 -12.64 -7.55
C PHE A 138 23.04 -11.55 -6.47
N GLU A 139 24.06 -10.69 -6.49
CA GLU A 139 24.20 -9.52 -5.59
C GLU A 139 23.06 -8.49 -5.84
N LEU A 140 21.84 -8.80 -5.40
CA LEU A 140 20.63 -7.97 -5.52
C LEU A 140 20.26 -7.30 -4.20
#